data_AF-F1YQ07-F1
#
_entry.id   AF-F1YQ07-F1
#
_cell.length_a   1.000
_cell.length_b   1.000
_cell.length_c   1.000
_cell.angle_alpha   90.00
_cell.angle_beta   90.00
_cell.angle_gamma   90.00
#
_symmetry.space_group_name_H-M   'P 1'
#
loop_
_entity.id
_entity.type
_entity.pdbx_description
1 polymer ?
#
loop_
_entity_poly.entity_id
_entity_poly.type
_entity_poly.pdbx_seq_one_letter_code
_entity_poly.pdbx_strand_id
1 'polypeptide(L)'
;MSLFDADERLADVRVGQVLRGRHSKAMDAALTAANAAEVMGELDGGLATVLRAGAWALDSMEKSNHHYGPAKLIPAMTEALRDAHMTPESRQTDLDSDYRQLLAELASADDSAPVSDSAQ
;
A
#
# COMPACT_ATOMS: atom_id res chain seq x y z
N MET A 1 29.10 -1.75 -8.25
CA MET A 1 28.48 -0.76 -7.33
C MET A 1 27.12 -1.32 -6.96
N SER A 2 26.95 -1.75 -5.71
CA SER A 2 25.72 -2.41 -5.22
C SER A 2 24.64 -1.35 -5.03
N LEU A 3 23.40 -1.67 -5.41
CA LEU A 3 22.24 -0.77 -5.28
C LEU A 3 21.79 -0.54 -3.83
N PHE A 4 22.38 -1.26 -2.88
CA PHE A 4 22.03 -1.25 -1.46
C PHE A 4 23.28 -0.96 -0.63
N ASP A 5 23.16 0.01 0.27
CA ASP A 5 24.24 0.47 1.13
C ASP A 5 24.59 -0.62 2.16
N ALA A 6 25.88 -0.78 2.44
CA ALA A 6 26.36 -1.83 3.36
C ALA A 6 25.85 -1.61 4.80
N ASP A 7 25.45 -0.38 5.14
CA ASP A 7 24.95 0.04 6.45
C ASP A 7 23.45 -0.24 6.66
N GLU A 8 22.71 -0.64 5.62
CA GLU A 8 21.30 -1.07 5.75
C GLU A 8 21.14 -2.45 6.42
N ARG A 9 22.26 -3.16 6.67
CA ARG A 9 22.26 -4.58 7.06
C ARG A 9 21.92 -4.87 8.51
N LEU A 10 21.82 -3.88 9.38
CA LEU A 10 21.56 -4.16 10.78
C LEU A 10 20.18 -3.64 11.16
N ALA A 11 19.27 -4.61 11.23
CA ALA A 11 18.19 -4.55 12.18
C ALA A 11 18.69 -4.00 13.52
N ASP A 12 17.90 -3.23 14.26
CA ASP A 12 18.25 -2.91 15.65
C ASP A 12 18.24 -4.22 16.45
N VAL A 13 19.41 -4.85 16.56
CA VAL A 13 19.59 -6.15 17.22
C VAL A 13 19.81 -5.89 18.71
N ARG A 14 18.81 -6.19 19.54
CA ARG A 14 19.10 -6.61 20.92
C ARG A 14 19.64 -8.04 20.85
N VAL A 15 20.68 -8.35 21.62
CA VAL A 15 21.33 -9.69 21.62
C VAL A 15 20.25 -10.78 21.70
N GLY A 16 20.14 -11.59 20.64
CA GLY A 16 19.18 -12.70 20.56
C GLY A 16 17.81 -12.40 19.93
N GLN A 17 17.43 -11.15 19.64
CA GLN A 17 16.11 -10.81 19.08
C GLN A 17 16.21 -9.96 17.81
N VAL A 18 15.38 -10.26 16.80
CA VAL A 18 15.13 -9.32 15.69
C VAL A 18 14.06 -8.37 16.16
N LEU A 19 14.41 -7.12 16.43
CA LEU A 19 13.39 -6.12 16.72
C LEU A 19 12.80 -5.57 15.42
N ARG A 20 13.64 -5.22 14.43
CA ARG A 20 13.21 -4.65 13.13
C ARG A 20 14.29 -4.83 12.06
N GLY A 21 14.05 -5.52 10.94
CA GLY A 21 15.00 -5.64 9.82
C GLY A 21 14.61 -4.83 8.58
N ARG A 22 15.17 -5.17 7.41
CA ARG A 22 14.97 -4.38 6.17
C ARG A 22 13.50 -4.36 5.72
N HIS A 23 12.78 -5.46 5.93
CA HIS A 23 11.39 -5.57 5.50
C HIS A 23 10.50 -4.71 6.42
N SER A 24 10.73 -4.76 7.73
CA SER A 24 10.04 -3.88 8.69
C SER A 24 10.29 -2.39 8.38
N LYS A 25 11.54 -2.00 8.10
CA LYS A 25 11.88 -0.62 7.72
C LYS A 25 11.16 -0.17 6.45
N ALA A 26 11.20 -1.00 5.40
CA ALA A 26 10.53 -0.70 4.13
C ALA A 26 9.02 -0.58 4.30
N MET A 27 8.41 -1.49 5.08
CA MET A 27 6.97 -1.48 5.34
C MET A 27 6.55 -0.23 6.11
N ASP A 28 7.28 0.16 7.16
CA ASP A 28 6.96 1.36 7.92
C ASP A 28 7.10 2.64 7.07
N ALA A 29 8.11 2.72 6.21
CA ALA A 29 8.25 3.83 5.27
C ALA A 29 7.07 3.89 4.30
N ALA A 30 6.63 2.75 3.76
CA ALA A 30 5.49 2.67 2.86
C ALA A 30 4.17 3.05 3.56
N LEU A 31 3.92 2.55 4.78
CA LEU A 31 2.73 2.89 5.56
C LEU A 31 2.69 4.37 5.93
N THR A 32 3.86 4.96 6.26
CA THR A 32 3.97 6.39 6.54
C THR A 32 3.65 7.23 5.31
N ALA A 33 4.19 6.84 4.15
CA ALA A 33 3.90 7.52 2.88
C ALA A 33 2.42 7.37 2.48
N ALA A 34 1.83 6.19 2.67
CA ALA A 34 0.41 5.95 2.36
C ALA A 34 -0.53 6.75 3.26
N ASN A 35 -0.21 6.90 4.55
CA ASN A 35 -0.97 7.75 5.45
C ASN A 35 -0.83 9.24 5.08
N ALA A 36 0.39 9.69 4.76
CA ALA A 36 0.63 11.07 4.33
C ALA A 36 -0.05 11.42 2.98
N ALA A 37 -0.25 10.43 2.12
CA ALA A 37 -0.97 10.56 0.86
C ALA A 37 -2.49 10.31 1.00
N GLU A 38 -3.00 10.16 2.22
CA GLU A 38 -4.41 9.87 2.53
C GLU A 38 -4.96 8.61 1.83
N VAL A 39 -4.09 7.70 1.41
CA VAL A 39 -4.45 6.39 0.83
C VAL A 39 -4.93 5.43 1.93
N MET A 40 -4.45 5.63 3.16
CA MET A 40 -4.93 4.89 4.34
C MET A 40 -5.42 5.86 5.42
N GLY A 41 -6.61 5.57 5.95
CA GLY A 41 -7.23 6.27 7.07
C GLY A 41 -7.06 5.56 8.41
N GLU A 42 -7.72 6.10 9.45
CA GLU A 42 -7.66 5.53 10.80
C GLU A 42 -8.24 4.12 10.91
N LEU A 43 -9.26 3.81 10.09
CA LEU A 43 -9.89 2.50 10.04
C LEU A 43 -8.95 1.40 9.53
N ASP A 44 -7.93 1.77 8.75
CA ASP A 44 -6.96 0.84 8.16
C ASP A 44 -5.84 0.45 9.14
N GLY A 45 -5.84 0.99 10.35
CA GLY A 45 -4.83 0.70 11.38
C GLY A 45 -4.73 -0.79 11.74
N GLY A 46 -5.83 -1.53 11.62
CA GLY A 46 -5.85 -2.99 11.79
C GLY A 46 -5.00 -3.70 10.72
N LEU A 47 -5.23 -3.36 9.44
CA LEU A 47 -4.50 -3.94 8.32
C LEU A 47 -3.02 -3.52 8.33
N ALA A 48 -2.74 -2.26 8.67
CA ALA A 48 -1.37 -1.77 8.87
C ALA A 48 -0.60 -2.57 9.94
N THR A 49 -1.28 -3.03 10.99
CA THR A 49 -0.66 -3.86 12.03
C THR A 49 -0.32 -5.27 11.52
N VAL A 50 -1.20 -5.86 10.70
CA VAL A 50 -0.94 -7.16 10.05
C VAL A 50 0.25 -7.06 9.09
N LEU A 51 0.31 -5.99 8.28
CA LEU A 51 1.42 -5.74 7.36
C LEU A 51 2.76 -5.60 8.10
N ARG A 52 2.78 -4.89 9.24
CA ARG A 52 3.97 -4.81 10.11
C ARG A 52 4.38 -6.16 10.68
N ALA A 53 3.42 -6.97 11.13
CA ALA A 53 3.70 -8.31 11.65
C ALA A 53 4.30 -9.23 10.57
N GLY A 54 3.77 -9.17 9.34
CA GLY A 54 4.32 -9.90 8.19
C GLY A 54 5.73 -9.46 7.85
N ALA A 55 5.99 -8.16 7.83
CA ALA A 55 7.32 -7.61 7.59
C ALA A 55 8.34 -8.05 8.65
N TRP A 56 7.96 -8.04 9.92
CA TRP A 56 8.78 -8.60 11.00
C TRP A 56 9.04 -10.10 10.83
N ALA A 57 8.02 -10.87 10.43
CA ALA A 57 8.18 -12.30 10.19
C ALA A 57 9.20 -12.59 9.08
N LEU A 58 9.19 -11.80 8.01
CA LEU A 58 10.20 -11.88 6.94
C LEU A 58 11.62 -11.59 7.45
N ASP A 59 11.79 -10.56 8.30
CA ASP A 59 13.08 -10.26 8.92
C ASP A 59 13.57 -11.39 9.84
N SER A 60 12.65 -12.00 10.61
CA SER A 60 12.94 -13.14 11.47
C SER A 60 13.35 -14.38 10.68
N MET A 61 12.66 -14.65 9.56
CA MET A 61 12.97 -15.77 8.66
C MET A 61 14.31 -15.57 7.94
N GLU A 62 14.62 -14.33 7.55
CA GLU A 62 15.91 -13.99 6.96
C GLU A 62 17.05 -14.28 7.94
N LYS A 63 16.94 -13.84 9.20
CA LYS A 63 17.98 -14.10 10.22
C LYS A 63 18.13 -15.59 10.54
N SER A 64 17.02 -16.32 10.57
CA SER A 64 17.02 -17.75 10.92
C SER A 64 17.30 -18.68 9.74
N ASN A 65 17.59 -18.13 8.55
CA ASN A 65 17.94 -18.87 7.33
C ASN A 65 16.82 -19.82 6.84
N HIS A 66 15.57 -19.50 7.14
CA HIS A 66 14.40 -20.28 6.71
C HIS A 66 13.91 -19.84 5.32
N HIS A 67 14.68 -20.17 4.29
CA HIS A 67 14.50 -19.71 2.90
C HIS A 67 13.11 -19.95 2.29
N TYR A 68 12.41 -20.99 2.74
CA TYR A 68 11.08 -21.33 2.23
C TYR A 68 9.93 -20.59 2.93
N GLY A 69 10.20 -19.96 4.07
CA GLY A 69 9.21 -19.21 4.84
C GLY A 69 8.66 -17.99 4.08
N PRO A 70 9.52 -17.13 3.51
CA PRO A 70 9.10 -15.98 2.72
C PRO A 70 8.16 -16.34 1.56
N ALA A 71 8.41 -17.45 0.85
CA ALA A 71 7.57 -17.88 -0.27
C ALA A 71 6.10 -18.13 0.12
N LYS A 72 5.83 -18.48 1.38
CA LYS A 72 4.47 -18.67 1.91
C LYS A 72 3.82 -17.36 2.36
N LEU A 73 4.62 -16.40 2.82
CA LEU A 73 4.12 -15.12 3.32
C LEU A 73 3.90 -14.11 2.19
N ILE A 74 4.74 -14.10 1.16
CA ILE A 74 4.69 -13.11 0.08
C ILE A 74 3.30 -13.03 -0.57
N PRO A 75 2.62 -14.13 -0.97
CA PRO A 75 1.30 -14.03 -1.58
C PRO A 75 0.27 -13.33 -0.67
N ALA A 76 0.18 -13.76 0.60
CA ALA A 76 -0.75 -13.16 1.56
C ALA A 76 -0.42 -11.70 1.86
N MET A 77 0.87 -11.34 1.87
CA MET A 77 1.30 -9.95 2.05
C MET A 77 0.97 -9.07 0.84
N THR A 78 1.12 -9.59 -0.38
CA THR A 78 0.75 -8.86 -1.60
C THR A 78 -0.74 -8.62 -1.67
N GLU A 79 -1.56 -9.60 -1.30
CA GLU A 79 -3.02 -9.40 -1.21
C GLU A 79 -3.38 -8.36 -0.14
N ALA A 80 -2.79 -8.42 1.05
CA ALA A 80 -3.01 -7.40 2.09
C ALA A 80 -2.57 -5.99 1.63
N LEU A 81 -1.50 -5.87 0.85
CA LEU A 81 -1.09 -4.59 0.25
C LEU A 81 -2.05 -4.10 -0.83
N ARG A 82 -2.66 -5.02 -1.59
CA ARG A 82 -3.68 -4.69 -2.59
C ARG A 82 -4.94 -4.17 -1.90
N ASP A 83 -5.40 -4.85 -0.84
CA ASP A 83 -6.55 -4.44 -0.03
C ASP A 83 -6.33 -3.09 0.66
N ALA A 84 -5.08 -2.77 1.01
CA ALA A 84 -4.69 -1.48 1.56
C ALA A 84 -4.52 -0.37 0.50
N HIS A 85 -4.84 -0.64 -0.78
CA HIS A 85 -4.60 0.25 -1.92
C HIS A 85 -3.12 0.68 -2.11
N MET A 86 -2.19 -0.10 -1.57
CA MET A 86 -0.75 0.19 -1.60
C MET A 86 -0.05 -0.33 -2.86
N THR A 87 -0.75 -1.02 -3.75
CA THR A 87 -0.19 -1.51 -5.03
C THR A 87 -0.43 -0.52 -6.20
N PRO A 88 0.43 -0.51 -7.24
CA PRO A 88 0.17 0.30 -8.43
C PRO A 88 -1.14 -0.07 -9.14
N GLU A 89 -1.47 -1.37 -9.17
CA GLU A 89 -2.66 -1.91 -9.83
C GLU A 89 -3.96 -1.45 -9.13
N SER A 90 -4.00 -1.54 -7.79
CA SER A 90 -5.16 -1.08 -7.01
C SER A 90 -5.43 0.41 -7.24
N ARG A 91 -4.38 1.24 -7.25
CA ARG A 91 -4.53 2.69 -7.47
C ARG A 91 -5.00 3.07 -8.88
N GLN A 92 -4.61 2.31 -9.91
CA GLN A 92 -5.07 2.58 -11.29
C GLN A 92 -6.56 2.25 -11.45
N THR A 93 -7.04 1.19 -10.80
CA THR A 93 -8.44 0.78 -10.85
C THR A 93 -9.36 1.85 -10.26
N ASP A 94 -8.97 2.46 -9.15
CA ASP A 94 -9.73 3.54 -8.51
C ASP A 94 -9.81 4.77 -9.42
N LEU A 95 -8.68 5.19 -10.01
CA LEU A 95 -8.65 6.31 -10.96
C LEU A 95 -9.56 6.07 -12.17
N ASP A 96 -9.53 4.88 -12.76
CA ASP A 96 -10.38 4.54 -13.89
C ASP A 96 -11.88 4.58 -13.53
N SER A 97 -12.23 4.19 -12.31
CA SER A 97 -13.60 4.29 -11.80
C SER A 97 -14.02 5.76 -11.65
N ASP A 98 -13.19 6.57 -11.02
CA ASP A 98 -13.45 8.00 -10.81
C ASP A 98 -13.59 8.75 -12.13
N TYR A 99 -12.72 8.47 -13.11
CA TYR A 99 -12.83 9.05 -14.45
C TYR A 99 -14.15 8.69 -15.14
N ARG A 100 -14.60 7.43 -15.03
CA ARG A 100 -15.88 7.00 -15.61
C ARG A 100 -17.05 7.70 -14.93
N GLN A 101 -17.01 7.85 -13.62
CA GLN A 101 -18.05 8.55 -12.87
C GLN A 101 -18.11 10.03 -13.29
N LEU A 102 -16.97 10.72 -13.33
CA LEU A 102 -16.90 12.12 -13.77
C LEU A 102 -17.40 12.31 -15.21
N LEU A 103 -17.08 11.39 -16.13
CA LEU A 103 -17.58 11.42 -17.50
C LEU A 103 -19.09 11.20 -17.58
N ALA A 104 -19.64 10.29 -16.75
CA ALA A 104 -21.07 10.05 -16.69
C ALA A 104 -21.82 11.26 -16.11
N GLU A 105 -21.27 11.89 -15.06
CA GLU A 105 -21.81 13.12 -14.48
C GLU A 105 -21.80 14.26 -15.49
N LEU A 106 -20.70 14.45 -16.23
CA LEU A 106 -20.60 15.46 -17.29
C LEU A 106 -21.63 15.23 -18.40
N ALA A 107 -21.79 14.00 -18.87
CA ALA A 107 -22.79 13.66 -19.90
C ALA A 107 -24.22 13.91 -19.42
N SER A 108 -24.51 13.64 -18.13
CA SER A 108 -25.84 13.89 -17.54
C SER A 108 -26.13 15.37 -17.29
N ALA A 109 -25.09 16.18 -17.05
CA ALA A 109 -25.22 17.62 -16.84
C ALA A 109 -25.59 18.36 -18.14
N ASP A 110 -25.06 17.92 -19.29
CA ASP A 110 -25.40 18.49 -20.61
C ASP A 110 -26.84 18.16 -21.05
N ASP A 111 -27.37 16.98 -20.69
CA ASP A 111 -28.76 16.58 -21.00
C ASP A 111 -29.81 17.29 -20.13
N SER A 112 -29.39 17.91 -19.02
CA SER A 112 -30.28 18.50 -18.00
C SER A 112 -30.48 20.01 -18.12
N ALA A 113 -29.88 20.68 -19.13
CA ALA A 113 -30.08 22.11 -19.34
C ALA A 113 -31.40 22.37 -20.10
N PRO A 114 -32.47 22.92 -19.48
CA PRO A 114 -33.63 23.36 -20.22
C PRO A 114 -33.22 24.53 -21.11
N VAL A 115 -33.20 24.31 -22.42
CA VAL A 115 -33.10 25.39 -23.41
C VAL A 115 -34.33 26.27 -23.22
N SER A 116 -34.17 27.36 -22.48
CA SER A 116 -35.21 28.39 -22.35
C SER A 116 -35.26 29.12 -23.68
N ASP A 117 -36.10 28.64 -24.58
CA ASP A 117 -36.46 29.34 -25.81
C ASP A 117 -37.27 30.59 -25.43
N SER A 118 -36.56 31.69 -25.18
CA SER A 118 -37.17 33.00 -25.01
C SER A 118 -37.54 33.54 -26.39
N ALA A 119 -38.69 33.09 -26.90
CA ALA A 119 -39.38 33.70 -28.01
C ALA A 119 -40.16 34.93 -27.52
N GLN A 120 -39.66 36.14 -27.82
CA GLN A 120 -40.45 37.37 -27.98
C GLN A 120 -39.86 38.23 -29.10
#